data_AF-A0A257UPT1-F1
#
_entry.id   AF-A0A257UPT1-F1
#
_cell.length_a   1.000
_cell.length_b   1.000
_cell.length_c   1.000
_cell.angle_alpha   90.00
_cell.angle_beta   90.00
_cell.angle_gamma   90.00
#
_symmetry.space_group_name_H-M   'P 1'
#
loop_
_entity.id
_entity.type
_entity.pdbx_description
1 polymer ?
#
loop_
_entity_poly.entity_id
_entity_poly.type
_entity_poly.pdbx_seq_one_letter_code
_entity_poly.pdbx_strand_id
1 'polypeptide(L)'
;MLVDLQGPWSPWVGRFTISQIPYHNPIVLGAFVFAALAGSVVIGVISYYRKWGYLIREWLTTVDHKKIGVMYIVLGLVMLFRGFIDGLMIRTQQAMAVGPHSPGHLEAVHGYLPPFHFDQIYGSHGMIMLILAVTPILTGLANIIVPLQIGARDMAFPYLNAVSLWLTAAAVALMMISLFIGDFSHDGWIGIIPLTEMPYSPTVGVDYWIWIFQISSVGTTLNGINMVATIVGMRAPGLSWGRVPFFTWATLSTQIIGLTAFPVLGVALALLAFDRYLGTHFYTAGMGGNLMLYTDLFWIWGHPEVYFLAIPSWGIISEVIPTFSEKPLFGYTAMVCATFMIAGISWSVWLHHFFTMGAGPGVNLFFSVATMLVGIPTGVKVFNWMLTMYKGRLRFEAAMLWAVGSIFLLLVGGLTGMMLAIPAVNYTVHNSVFVVAHFHCFLLMVAFGIFAGIQYWFPKVFGFKLDEPVPIRLTQTPTRASGPRHGGH
;
A
#
# COMPACT_ATOMS: atom_id res chain seq x y z
N MET A 1 -27.26 23.38 10.42
CA MET A 1 -28.54 22.63 10.33
C MET A 1 -28.12 21.22 9.94
N LEU A 2 -28.49 20.16 10.67
CA LEU A 2 -28.09 18.80 10.30
C LEU A 2 -28.58 18.53 8.87
N VAL A 3 -27.74 17.93 8.02
CA VAL A 3 -28.09 17.65 6.62
C VAL A 3 -29.30 16.72 6.59
N ASP A 4 -30.30 17.05 5.78
CA ASP A 4 -31.47 16.20 5.60
C ASP A 4 -31.07 14.94 4.81
N LEU A 5 -30.91 13.84 5.54
CA LEU A 5 -30.51 12.56 4.97
C LEU A 5 -31.74 11.84 4.44
N GLN A 6 -31.87 11.76 3.11
CA GLN A 6 -32.96 11.02 2.49
C GLN A 6 -32.93 9.53 2.88
N GLY A 7 -34.11 9.00 3.20
CA GLY A 7 -34.34 7.58 3.44
C GLY A 7 -35.05 7.27 4.77
N PRO A 8 -35.38 5.98 4.99
CA PRO A 8 -35.97 5.54 6.25
C PRO A 8 -35.01 5.78 7.40
N TRP A 9 -35.50 6.38 8.49
CA TRP A 9 -34.75 6.63 9.71
C TRP A 9 -35.51 6.12 10.93
N SER A 10 -34.81 5.52 11.87
CA SER A 10 -35.35 5.14 13.18
C SER A 10 -34.43 5.59 14.32
N PRO A 11 -34.98 5.88 15.52
CA PRO A 11 -34.17 6.24 16.68
C PRO A 11 -33.19 5.15 17.14
N TRP A 12 -33.49 3.88 16.85
CA TRP A 12 -32.73 2.73 17.38
C TRP A 12 -31.65 2.22 16.42
N VAL A 13 -31.92 2.22 15.12
CA VAL A 13 -31.00 1.68 14.10
C VAL A 13 -30.57 2.73 13.05
N GLY A 14 -30.97 3.99 13.22
CA GLY A 14 -30.63 5.07 12.29
C GLY A 14 -31.18 4.82 10.90
N ARG A 15 -30.34 5.01 9.86
CA ARG A 15 -30.68 4.74 8.44
C ARG A 15 -30.66 3.26 8.07
N PHE A 16 -30.32 2.38 9.02
CA PHE A 16 -30.21 0.96 8.72
C PHE A 16 -31.58 0.35 8.42
N THR A 17 -31.66 -0.36 7.29
CA THR A 17 -32.84 -1.14 6.90
C THR A 17 -32.42 -2.46 6.28
N ILE A 18 -33.27 -3.49 6.40
CA ILE A 18 -33.00 -4.82 5.83
C ILE A 18 -32.78 -4.74 4.30
N SER A 19 -33.40 -3.77 3.63
CA SER A 19 -33.20 -3.50 2.20
C SER A 19 -31.78 -3.08 1.81
N GLN A 20 -30.95 -2.64 2.75
CA GLN A 20 -29.54 -2.31 2.49
C GLN A 20 -28.65 -3.54 2.35
N ILE A 21 -29.17 -4.74 2.60
CA ILE A 21 -28.42 -5.97 2.36
C ILE A 21 -28.73 -6.42 0.92
N PRO A 22 -27.72 -6.48 0.02
CA PRO A 22 -27.94 -6.69 -1.41
C PRO A 22 -28.17 -8.17 -1.77
N TYR A 23 -29.15 -8.82 -1.14
CA TYR A 23 -29.47 -10.25 -1.35
C TYR A 23 -29.86 -10.61 -2.79
N HIS A 24 -30.33 -9.63 -3.55
CA HIS A 24 -30.75 -9.79 -4.95
C HIS A 24 -29.57 -9.80 -5.92
N ASN A 25 -28.40 -9.30 -5.52
CA ASN A 25 -27.21 -9.28 -6.37
C ASN A 25 -26.50 -10.64 -6.30
N PRO A 26 -26.48 -11.44 -7.38
CA PRO A 26 -25.94 -12.80 -7.35
C PRO A 26 -24.43 -12.84 -7.07
N ILE A 27 -23.69 -11.79 -7.46
CA ILE A 27 -22.25 -11.69 -7.24
C ILE A 27 -21.98 -11.47 -5.75
N VAL A 28 -22.67 -10.53 -5.13
CA VAL A 28 -22.52 -10.23 -3.70
C VAL A 28 -23.03 -11.38 -2.84
N LEU A 29 -24.13 -12.02 -3.24
CA LEU A 29 -24.63 -13.23 -2.60
C LEU A 29 -23.59 -14.37 -2.66
N GLY A 30 -22.95 -14.58 -3.81
CA GLY A 30 -21.85 -15.53 -3.95
C GLY A 30 -20.68 -15.23 -3.02
N ALA A 31 -20.28 -13.95 -2.92
CA ALA A 31 -19.24 -13.51 -1.99
C ALA A 31 -19.65 -13.73 -0.52
N PHE A 32 -20.92 -13.49 -0.17
CA PHE A 32 -21.46 -13.72 1.17
C PHE A 32 -21.41 -15.20 1.54
N VAL A 33 -21.88 -16.09 0.66
CA VAL A 33 -21.85 -17.54 0.87
C VAL A 33 -20.40 -18.01 1.04
N PHE A 34 -19.49 -17.56 0.19
CA PHE A 34 -18.07 -17.88 0.31
C PHE A 34 -17.49 -17.43 1.67
N ALA A 35 -17.72 -16.18 2.06
CA ALA A 35 -17.23 -15.62 3.32
C ALA A 35 -17.84 -16.35 4.54
N ALA A 36 -19.14 -16.65 4.51
CA ALA A 36 -19.83 -17.37 5.57
C ALA A 36 -19.31 -18.80 5.73
N LEU A 37 -19.07 -19.51 4.62
CA LEU A 37 -18.48 -20.85 4.64
C LEU A 37 -17.04 -20.81 5.16
N ALA A 38 -16.20 -19.92 4.64
CA ALA A 38 -14.82 -19.77 5.10
C ALA A 38 -14.76 -19.41 6.59
N GLY A 39 -15.57 -18.46 7.05
CA GLY A 39 -15.68 -18.07 8.45
C GLY A 39 -16.16 -19.22 9.34
N SER A 40 -17.17 -19.97 8.90
CA SER A 40 -17.68 -21.15 9.62
C SER A 40 -16.62 -22.25 9.76
N VAL A 41 -15.82 -22.49 8.71
CA VAL A 41 -14.69 -23.42 8.75
C VAL A 41 -13.65 -22.96 9.77
N VAL A 42 -13.26 -21.68 9.76
CA VAL A 42 -12.28 -21.13 10.72
C VAL A 42 -12.78 -21.26 12.15
N ILE A 43 -14.03 -20.83 12.43
CA ILE A 43 -14.66 -20.93 13.75
C ILE A 43 -14.76 -22.40 14.20
N GLY A 44 -15.17 -23.29 13.28
CA GLY A 44 -15.28 -24.72 13.52
C GLY A 44 -13.93 -25.35 13.88
N VAL A 45 -12.86 -25.03 13.15
CA VAL A 45 -11.50 -25.50 13.41
C VAL A 45 -10.99 -25.01 14.76
N ILE A 46 -11.14 -23.72 15.07
CA ILE A 46 -10.71 -23.15 16.37
C ILE A 46 -11.46 -23.82 17.53
N SER A 47 -12.76 -24.04 17.36
CA SER A 47 -13.61 -24.66 18.37
C SER A 47 -13.30 -26.15 18.56
N TYR A 48 -13.11 -26.88 17.46
CA TYR A 48 -12.73 -28.29 17.46
C TYR A 48 -11.41 -28.53 18.21
N TYR A 49 -10.37 -27.73 17.92
CA TYR A 49 -9.08 -27.81 18.60
C TYR A 49 -9.03 -27.06 19.95
N ARG A 50 -10.14 -26.47 20.40
CA ARG A 50 -10.28 -25.72 21.66
C ARG A 50 -9.22 -24.62 21.82
N LYS A 51 -8.90 -23.89 20.74
CA LYS A 51 -7.83 -22.89 20.71
C LYS A 51 -8.27 -21.47 21.07
N TRP A 52 -9.54 -21.24 21.45
CA TRP A 52 -10.05 -19.92 21.85
C TRP A 52 -9.24 -19.26 22.96
N GLY A 53 -8.94 -19.99 24.04
CA GLY A 53 -8.16 -19.45 25.16
C GLY A 53 -6.71 -19.11 24.77
N TYR A 54 -6.11 -19.89 23.88
CA TYR A 54 -4.80 -19.61 23.31
C TYR A 54 -4.83 -18.36 22.42
N LEU A 55 -5.79 -18.26 21.51
CA LEU A 55 -5.93 -17.12 20.60
C LEU A 55 -6.06 -15.80 21.38
N ILE A 56 -6.94 -15.76 22.38
CA ILE A 56 -7.16 -14.56 23.19
C ILE A 56 -5.87 -14.16 23.91
N ARG A 57 -5.28 -15.06 24.71
CA ARG A 57 -4.15 -14.74 25.59
C ARG A 57 -2.84 -14.52 24.83
N GLU A 58 -2.59 -15.30 23.78
CA GLU A 58 -1.30 -15.30 23.10
C GLU A 58 -1.25 -14.40 21.87
N TRP A 59 -2.39 -14.11 21.23
CA TRP A 59 -2.41 -13.36 19.97
C TRP A 59 -3.23 -12.08 20.09
N LEU A 60 -4.50 -12.15 20.47
CA LEU A 60 -5.39 -10.98 20.39
C LEU A 60 -5.00 -9.89 21.40
N THR A 61 -4.54 -10.28 22.58
CA THR A 61 -4.10 -9.33 23.64
C THR A 61 -2.58 -9.20 23.74
N THR A 62 -1.83 -9.64 22.74
CA THR A 62 -0.36 -9.58 22.77
C THR A 62 0.16 -8.16 22.57
N VAL A 63 1.31 -7.86 23.19
CA VAL A 63 2.09 -6.65 22.94
C VAL A 63 3.42 -6.94 22.23
N ASP A 64 3.76 -8.21 22.03
CA ASP A 64 5.00 -8.63 21.34
C ASP A 64 4.97 -8.17 19.86
N HIS A 65 5.92 -7.31 19.50
CA HIS A 65 6.08 -6.78 18.14
C HIS A 65 6.15 -7.84 17.04
N LYS A 66 6.65 -9.05 17.34
CA LYS A 66 6.72 -10.15 16.37
C LYS A 66 5.33 -10.68 16.05
N LYS A 67 4.53 -10.95 17.08
CA LYS A 67 3.16 -11.46 16.93
C LYS A 67 2.26 -10.40 16.29
N ILE A 68 2.40 -9.15 16.72
CA ILE A 68 1.71 -8.01 16.10
C ILE A 68 2.07 -7.90 14.62
N GLY A 69 3.35 -7.97 14.28
CA GLY A 69 3.79 -7.91 12.89
C GLY A 69 3.31 -9.08 12.04
N VAL A 70 3.22 -10.30 12.60
CA VAL A 70 2.59 -11.45 11.91
C VAL A 70 1.11 -11.19 11.65
N MET A 71 0.36 -10.67 12.62
CA MET A 71 -1.06 -10.34 12.42
C MET A 71 -1.25 -9.26 11.35
N TYR A 72 -0.39 -8.24 11.31
CA TYR A 72 -0.37 -7.23 10.24
C TYR A 72 -0.17 -7.85 8.85
N ILE A 73 0.81 -8.75 8.70
CA ILE A 73 1.07 -9.45 7.43
C ILE A 73 -0.11 -10.32 7.03
N VAL A 74 -0.68 -11.10 7.95
CA VAL A 74 -1.84 -11.95 7.68
C VAL A 74 -3.04 -11.11 7.25
N LEU A 75 -3.33 -10.03 7.97
CA LEU A 75 -4.40 -9.10 7.64
C LEU A 75 -4.22 -8.55 6.22
N GLY A 76 -3.03 -8.04 5.92
CA GLY A 76 -2.73 -7.49 4.60
C GLY A 76 -2.74 -8.54 3.48
N LEU A 77 -2.36 -9.79 3.72
CA LEU A 77 -2.45 -10.88 2.74
C LEU A 77 -3.90 -11.29 2.45
N VAL A 78 -4.78 -11.31 3.46
CA VAL A 78 -6.22 -11.53 3.25
C VAL A 78 -6.82 -10.41 2.40
N MET A 79 -6.44 -9.16 2.68
CA MET A 79 -6.87 -8.01 1.89
C MET A 79 -6.27 -8.00 0.49
N LEU A 80 -5.03 -8.46 0.32
CA LEU A 80 -4.39 -8.64 -0.99
C LEU A 80 -5.17 -9.65 -1.84
N PHE A 81 -5.62 -10.77 -1.23
CA PHE A 81 -6.47 -11.74 -1.92
C PHE A 81 -7.80 -11.12 -2.33
N ARG A 82 -8.50 -10.41 -1.44
CA ARG A 82 -9.75 -9.71 -1.79
C ARG A 82 -9.52 -8.71 -2.92
N GLY A 83 -8.52 -7.85 -2.81
CA GLY A 83 -8.19 -6.87 -3.86
C GLY A 83 -7.82 -7.53 -5.19
N PHE A 84 -7.18 -8.70 -5.16
CA PHE A 84 -6.86 -9.46 -6.37
C PHE A 84 -8.13 -9.98 -7.07
N ILE A 85 -9.12 -10.47 -6.30
CA ILE A 85 -10.42 -10.86 -6.86
C ILE A 85 -11.12 -9.66 -7.52
N ASP A 86 -11.13 -8.47 -6.90
CA ASP A 86 -11.64 -7.26 -7.55
C ASP A 86 -10.89 -6.93 -8.84
N GLY A 87 -9.56 -7.03 -8.82
CA GLY A 87 -8.71 -6.80 -9.99
C GLY A 87 -9.05 -7.75 -11.13
N LEU A 88 -9.26 -9.04 -10.83
CA LEU A 88 -9.74 -10.03 -11.79
C LEU A 88 -11.10 -9.63 -12.34
N MET A 89 -12.05 -9.26 -11.47
CA MET A 89 -13.40 -8.85 -11.88
C MET A 89 -13.39 -7.65 -12.81
N ILE A 90 -12.57 -6.63 -12.51
CA ILE A 90 -12.40 -5.45 -13.36
C ILE A 90 -11.92 -5.88 -14.76
N ARG A 91 -10.93 -6.77 -14.83
CA ARG A 91 -10.33 -7.19 -16.11
C ARG A 91 -11.22 -8.12 -16.90
N THR A 92 -11.95 -9.03 -16.26
CA THR A 92 -12.95 -9.86 -16.92
C THR A 92 -14.10 -9.02 -17.45
N GLN A 93 -14.57 -8.03 -16.69
CA GLN A 93 -15.58 -7.09 -17.18
C GLN A 93 -15.10 -6.34 -18.42
N GLN A 94 -13.89 -5.76 -18.36
CA GLN A 94 -13.32 -5.04 -19.49
C GLN A 94 -13.12 -5.93 -20.72
N ALA A 95 -12.68 -7.17 -20.55
CA ALA A 95 -12.50 -8.13 -21.63
C ALA A 95 -13.83 -8.52 -22.28
N MET A 96 -14.89 -8.69 -21.48
CA MET A 96 -16.23 -9.05 -21.98
C MET A 96 -16.95 -7.86 -22.63
N ALA A 97 -16.67 -6.64 -22.19
CA ALA A 97 -17.32 -5.42 -22.68
C ALA A 97 -16.63 -4.80 -23.92
N VAL A 98 -15.66 -5.48 -24.52
CA VAL A 98 -14.94 -4.95 -25.69
C VAL A 98 -15.86 -4.96 -26.93
N GLY A 99 -16.06 -3.76 -27.49
CA GLY A 99 -16.72 -3.57 -28.78
C GLY A 99 -18.22 -3.23 -28.65
N PRO A 100 -18.77 -2.51 -29.65
CA PRO A 100 -20.12 -1.94 -29.60
C PRO A 100 -21.25 -2.98 -29.57
N HIS A 101 -20.95 -4.24 -29.89
CA HIS A 101 -21.92 -5.35 -29.92
C HIS A 101 -21.64 -6.41 -28.84
N SER A 102 -20.80 -6.10 -27.85
CA SER A 102 -20.54 -7.04 -26.76
C SER A 102 -21.83 -7.32 -25.97
N PRO A 103 -22.10 -8.58 -25.62
CA PRO A 103 -23.31 -8.93 -24.88
C PRO A 103 -23.25 -8.41 -23.44
N GLY A 104 -24.41 -8.06 -22.91
CA GLY A 104 -24.63 -7.71 -21.51
C GLY A 104 -25.26 -8.87 -20.73
N HIS A 105 -24.85 -9.01 -19.47
CA HIS A 105 -25.33 -10.00 -18.51
C HIS A 105 -25.61 -9.31 -17.17
N LEU A 106 -26.46 -9.90 -16.33
CA LEU A 106 -26.71 -9.41 -14.97
C LEU A 106 -27.02 -7.89 -14.91
N GLU A 107 -27.91 -7.44 -15.79
CA GLU A 107 -28.35 -6.03 -15.93
C GLU A 107 -27.29 -5.06 -16.49
N ALA A 108 -26.07 -5.53 -16.79
CA ALA A 108 -25.08 -4.73 -17.49
C ALA A 108 -25.45 -4.61 -18.98
N VAL A 109 -25.21 -3.43 -19.58
CA VAL A 109 -25.36 -3.21 -21.03
C VAL A 109 -24.31 -3.99 -21.82
N HIS A 110 -23.07 -4.03 -21.29
CA HIS A 110 -21.94 -4.77 -21.82
C HIS A 110 -21.19 -5.46 -20.68
N GLY A 111 -20.74 -6.70 -20.88
CA GLY A 111 -20.10 -7.49 -19.83
C GLY A 111 -21.10 -7.99 -18.79
N TYR A 112 -20.74 -8.01 -17.52
CA TYR A 112 -21.55 -8.54 -16.42
C TYR A 112 -21.62 -7.64 -15.16
N LEU A 113 -20.88 -6.53 -15.12
CA LEU A 113 -20.92 -5.54 -14.05
C LEU A 113 -21.63 -4.26 -14.51
N PRO A 114 -22.80 -3.90 -13.94
CA PRO A 114 -23.40 -2.59 -14.14
C PRO A 114 -22.46 -1.46 -13.65
N PRO A 115 -22.55 -0.23 -14.21
CA PRO A 115 -21.63 0.87 -13.87
C PRO A 115 -21.51 1.12 -12.37
N PHE A 116 -22.64 1.21 -11.66
CA PHE A 116 -22.66 1.43 -10.21
C PHE A 116 -21.88 0.36 -9.41
N HIS A 117 -21.88 -0.89 -9.86
CA HIS A 117 -21.13 -1.97 -9.20
C HIS A 117 -19.66 -1.97 -9.64
N PHE A 118 -19.39 -1.74 -10.92
CA PHE A 118 -18.02 -1.60 -11.43
C PHE A 118 -17.27 -0.48 -10.70
N ASP A 119 -17.96 0.63 -10.45
CA ASP A 119 -17.41 1.82 -9.80
C ASP A 119 -17.02 1.56 -8.33
N GLN A 120 -17.84 0.80 -7.61
CA GLN A 120 -17.54 0.34 -6.26
C GLN A 120 -16.34 -0.61 -6.22
N ILE A 121 -16.25 -1.54 -7.17
CA ILE A 121 -15.16 -2.52 -7.25
C ILE A 121 -13.84 -1.81 -7.53
N TYR A 122 -13.77 -0.90 -8.51
CA TYR A 122 -12.50 -0.19 -8.76
C TYR A 122 -12.12 0.74 -7.59
N GLY A 123 -13.09 1.42 -6.98
CA GLY A 123 -12.85 2.28 -5.83
C GLY A 123 -12.31 1.49 -4.63
N SER A 124 -12.96 0.37 -4.30
CA SER A 124 -12.53 -0.49 -3.19
C SER A 124 -11.22 -1.21 -3.49
N HIS A 125 -10.98 -1.68 -4.73
CA HIS A 125 -9.70 -2.26 -5.15
C HIS A 125 -8.53 -1.32 -4.86
N GLY A 126 -8.62 -0.07 -5.31
CA GLY A 126 -7.55 0.92 -5.11
C GLY A 126 -7.25 1.17 -3.63
N MET A 127 -8.31 1.39 -2.83
CA MET A 127 -8.18 1.61 -1.39
C MET A 127 -7.58 0.39 -0.67
N ILE A 128 -8.03 -0.80 -1.03
CA ILE A 128 -7.58 -2.04 -0.41
C ILE A 128 -6.12 -2.30 -0.70
N MET A 129 -5.72 -2.20 -1.97
CA MET A 129 -4.34 -2.46 -2.36
C MET A 129 -3.37 -1.53 -1.64
N LEU A 130 -3.65 -0.23 -1.60
CA LEU A 130 -2.76 0.76 -0.99
C LEU A 130 -2.77 0.66 0.54
N ILE A 131 -3.95 0.80 1.14
CA ILE A 131 -4.08 1.11 2.57
C ILE A 131 -4.30 -0.14 3.41
N LEU A 132 -4.99 -1.15 2.89
CA LEU A 132 -5.43 -2.30 3.68
C LEU A 132 -4.64 -3.59 3.37
N ALA A 133 -3.85 -3.60 2.30
CA ALA A 133 -2.99 -4.71 1.91
C ALA A 133 -1.51 -4.35 2.02
N VAL A 134 -1.01 -3.44 1.18
CA VAL A 134 0.42 -3.11 1.10
C VAL A 134 0.93 -2.46 2.39
N THR A 135 0.26 -1.41 2.89
CA THR A 135 0.65 -0.74 4.14
C THR A 135 0.73 -1.68 5.35
N PRO A 136 -0.27 -2.56 5.61
CA PRO A 136 -0.21 -3.54 6.69
C PRO A 136 0.94 -4.53 6.53
N ILE A 137 1.19 -5.06 5.32
CA ILE A 137 2.30 -6.01 5.11
C ILE A 137 3.65 -5.35 5.38
N LEU A 138 3.88 -4.15 4.86
CA LEU A 138 5.13 -3.40 5.09
C LEU A 138 5.29 -3.03 6.57
N THR A 139 4.22 -2.59 7.21
CA THR A 139 4.19 -2.29 8.65
C THR A 139 4.49 -3.53 9.49
N GLY A 140 3.95 -4.68 9.11
CA GLY A 140 4.20 -5.94 9.79
C GLY A 140 5.63 -6.42 9.66
N LEU A 141 6.23 -6.32 8.46
CA LEU A 141 7.65 -6.60 8.24
C LEU A 141 8.54 -5.66 9.06
N ALA A 142 8.25 -4.36 9.08
CA ALA A 142 8.97 -3.38 9.88
C ALA A 142 8.85 -3.70 11.38
N ASN A 143 7.65 -4.03 11.85
CA ASN A 143 7.40 -4.44 13.24
C ASN A 143 8.25 -5.63 13.66
N ILE A 144 8.36 -6.67 12.83
CA ILE A 144 9.15 -7.85 13.16
C ILE A 144 10.65 -7.54 13.13
N ILE A 145 11.11 -6.90 12.05
CA ILE A 145 12.54 -6.88 11.70
C ILE A 145 13.29 -5.72 12.35
N VAL A 146 12.69 -4.53 12.45
CA VAL A 146 13.42 -3.32 12.89
C VAL A 146 13.92 -3.44 14.33
N PRO A 147 13.11 -3.85 15.34
CA PRO A 147 13.62 -4.03 16.70
C PRO A 147 14.77 -5.04 16.78
N LEU A 148 14.69 -6.12 15.97
CA LEU A 148 15.73 -7.14 15.89
C LEU A 148 17.01 -6.60 15.25
N GLN A 149 16.90 -5.77 14.22
CA GLN A 149 18.04 -5.14 13.53
C GLN A 149 18.78 -4.13 14.42
N ILE A 150 18.06 -3.43 15.30
CA ILE A 150 18.67 -2.45 16.20
C ILE A 150 19.05 -3.01 17.58
N GLY A 151 18.78 -4.29 17.83
CA GLY A 151 19.06 -4.95 19.11
C GLY A 151 18.15 -4.51 20.27
N ALA A 152 16.95 -4.02 19.96
CA ALA A 152 15.94 -3.70 20.95
C ALA A 152 15.15 -4.96 21.35
N ARG A 153 14.66 -5.01 22.60
CA ARG A 153 13.83 -6.12 23.08
C ARG A 153 12.41 -6.09 22.51
N ASP A 154 11.90 -4.88 22.33
CA ASP A 154 10.56 -4.58 21.83
C ASP A 154 10.52 -3.13 21.31
N MET A 155 9.36 -2.67 20.88
CA MET A 155 9.06 -1.29 20.49
C MET A 155 9.00 -0.34 21.71
N ALA A 156 9.10 0.97 21.47
CA ALA A 156 9.06 2.02 22.51
C ALA A 156 7.74 2.07 23.26
N PHE A 157 6.63 1.87 22.55
CA PHE A 157 5.27 1.86 23.10
C PHE A 157 4.55 0.57 22.66
N PRO A 158 4.78 -0.57 23.33
CA PRO A 158 4.19 -1.86 22.92
C PRO A 158 2.66 -1.86 22.91
N TYR A 159 2.03 -1.19 23.88
CA TYR A 159 0.57 -1.06 23.91
C TYR A 159 0.03 -0.20 22.75
N LEU A 160 0.72 0.90 22.42
CA LEU A 160 0.35 1.74 21.29
C LEU A 160 0.45 0.95 19.97
N ASN A 161 1.43 0.06 19.87
CA ASN A 161 1.59 -0.85 18.75
C ASN A 161 0.38 -1.77 18.56
N ALA A 162 -0.13 -2.35 19.66
CA ALA A 162 -1.32 -3.17 19.63
C ALA A 162 -2.56 -2.36 19.22
N VAL A 163 -2.71 -1.14 19.74
CA VAL A 163 -3.80 -0.21 19.35
C VAL A 163 -3.74 0.11 17.85
N SER A 164 -2.55 0.43 17.31
CA SER A 164 -2.37 0.67 15.88
C SER A 164 -2.84 -0.51 15.03
N LEU A 165 -2.51 -1.75 15.42
CA LEU A 165 -2.98 -2.94 14.71
C LEU A 165 -4.50 -3.04 14.73
N TRP A 166 -5.12 -2.83 15.90
CA TRP A 166 -6.57 -2.96 16.05
C TRP A 166 -7.34 -1.87 15.32
N LEU A 167 -6.78 -0.66 15.19
CA LEU A 167 -7.34 0.38 14.31
C LEU A 167 -7.27 -0.05 12.85
N THR A 168 -6.13 -0.58 12.38
CA THR A 168 -6.05 -1.14 11.02
C THR A 168 -7.05 -2.28 10.82
N ALA A 169 -7.20 -3.19 11.79
CA ALA A 169 -8.17 -4.28 11.73
C ALA A 169 -9.62 -3.75 11.71
N ALA A 170 -9.93 -2.68 12.45
CA ALA A 170 -11.23 -2.03 12.41
C ALA A 170 -11.53 -1.41 11.03
N ALA A 171 -10.54 -0.77 10.40
CA ALA A 171 -10.68 -0.25 9.04
C ALA A 171 -10.91 -1.39 8.02
N VAL A 172 -10.20 -2.51 8.15
CA VAL A 172 -10.44 -3.73 7.36
C VAL A 172 -11.84 -4.28 7.59
N ALA A 173 -12.28 -4.35 8.85
CA ALA A 173 -13.62 -4.82 9.18
C ALA A 173 -14.70 -3.94 8.54
N LEU A 174 -14.57 -2.61 8.60
CA LEU A 174 -15.49 -1.69 7.95
C LEU A 174 -15.54 -1.88 6.42
N MET A 175 -14.40 -2.05 5.76
CA MET A 175 -14.32 -2.37 4.33
C MET A 175 -15.03 -3.69 3.99
N MET A 176 -14.90 -4.71 4.85
CA MET A 176 -15.57 -5.99 4.62
C MET A 176 -17.07 -5.93 4.94
N ILE A 177 -17.47 -5.11 5.90
CA ILE A 177 -18.88 -4.87 6.22
C ILE A 177 -19.58 -4.15 5.06
N SER A 178 -18.95 -3.14 4.44
CA SER A 178 -19.55 -2.39 3.32
C SER A 178 -19.87 -3.24 2.10
N LEU A 179 -19.26 -4.43 1.98
CA LEU A 179 -19.60 -5.40 0.92
C LEU A 179 -20.99 -6.03 1.13
N PHE A 180 -21.44 -6.16 2.39
CA PHE A 180 -22.66 -6.88 2.74
C PHE A 180 -23.75 -5.99 3.33
N ILE A 181 -23.41 -4.81 3.84
CA ILE A 181 -24.33 -3.87 4.45
C ILE A 181 -24.16 -2.51 3.79
N GLY A 182 -25.17 -2.09 3.04
CA GLY A 182 -25.13 -0.87 2.24
C GLY A 182 -24.37 -1.08 0.93
N ASP A 183 -23.59 -0.08 0.55
CA ASP A 183 -22.73 -0.04 -0.61
C ASP A 183 -21.36 0.53 -0.25
N PHE A 184 -20.41 0.42 -1.17
CA PHE A 184 -19.14 1.13 -1.08
C PHE A 184 -19.17 2.40 -1.94
N SER A 185 -18.18 3.29 -1.78
CA SER A 185 -18.06 4.49 -2.61
C SER A 185 -17.88 4.11 -4.08
N HIS A 186 -18.65 4.76 -4.96
CA HIS A 186 -18.53 4.67 -6.41
C HIS A 186 -17.76 5.88 -7.00
N ASP A 187 -17.20 6.75 -6.15
CA ASP A 187 -16.50 7.98 -6.53
C ASP A 187 -14.98 7.78 -6.66
N GLY A 188 -14.57 6.52 -6.78
CA GLY A 188 -13.18 6.10 -6.88
C GLY A 188 -12.39 6.16 -5.59
N TRP A 189 -11.16 5.63 -5.62
CA TRP A 189 -10.32 5.55 -4.41
C TRP A 189 -9.91 6.92 -3.88
N ILE A 190 -9.88 7.94 -4.75
CA ILE A 190 -9.57 9.34 -4.43
C ILE A 190 -10.79 10.08 -3.89
N GLY A 191 -12.02 9.62 -4.13
CA GLY A 191 -13.23 10.37 -3.78
C GLY A 191 -13.35 11.65 -4.61
N ILE A 192 -13.75 11.52 -5.87
CA ILE A 192 -13.80 12.63 -6.83
C ILE A 192 -14.84 13.68 -6.38
N ILE A 193 -14.42 14.94 -6.27
CA ILE A 193 -15.29 16.09 -6.00
C ILE A 193 -15.80 16.67 -7.34
N PRO A 194 -17.09 17.01 -7.49
CA PRO A 194 -18.13 17.05 -6.45
C PRO A 194 -18.93 15.75 -6.26
N LEU A 195 -18.56 14.63 -6.89
CA LEU A 195 -19.38 13.39 -6.85
C LEU A 195 -19.59 12.86 -5.42
N THR A 196 -18.66 13.08 -4.51
CA THR A 196 -18.83 12.67 -3.10
C THR A 196 -19.82 13.53 -2.31
N GLU A 197 -20.36 14.62 -2.87
CA GLU A 197 -21.41 15.41 -2.22
C GLU A 197 -22.75 14.64 -2.15
N MET A 198 -23.56 14.93 -1.13
CA MET A 198 -24.85 14.27 -0.90
C MET A 198 -25.82 14.28 -2.10
N PRO A 199 -25.92 15.34 -2.94
CA PRO A 199 -26.81 15.33 -4.10
C PRO A 199 -26.42 14.32 -5.18
N TYR A 200 -25.14 13.95 -5.28
CA TYR A 200 -24.63 13.01 -6.28
C TYR A 200 -24.45 11.61 -5.69
N SER A 201 -23.96 11.52 -4.45
CA SER A 201 -23.74 10.28 -3.70
C SER A 201 -24.52 10.28 -2.36
N PRO A 202 -25.85 10.08 -2.39
CA PRO A 202 -26.71 10.13 -1.20
C PRO A 202 -26.63 8.86 -0.32
N THR A 203 -26.00 7.80 -0.83
CA THR A 203 -25.84 6.52 -0.15
C THR A 203 -24.72 6.56 0.89
N VAL A 204 -24.50 5.43 1.58
CA VAL A 204 -23.54 5.32 2.69
C VAL A 204 -22.11 5.01 2.22
N GLY A 205 -21.91 4.70 0.95
CA GLY A 205 -20.62 4.27 0.41
C GLY A 205 -19.48 5.27 0.63
N VAL A 206 -19.73 6.56 0.43
CA VAL A 206 -18.75 7.63 0.72
C VAL A 206 -18.44 7.70 2.22
N ASP A 207 -19.43 7.43 3.07
CA ASP A 207 -19.25 7.44 4.52
C ASP A 207 -18.34 6.29 4.98
N TYR A 208 -18.54 5.07 4.46
CA TYR A 208 -17.61 3.96 4.67
C TYR A 208 -16.19 4.34 4.26
N TRP A 209 -16.04 4.90 3.06
CA TRP A 209 -14.76 5.33 2.52
C TRP A 209 -14.06 6.39 3.40
N ILE A 210 -14.78 7.41 3.89
CA ILE A 210 -14.26 8.42 4.83
C ILE A 210 -13.74 7.75 6.10
N TRP A 211 -14.56 6.94 6.76
CA TRP A 211 -14.23 6.40 8.07
C TRP A 211 -13.12 5.34 8.02
N ILE A 212 -13.04 4.55 6.95
CA ILE A 212 -11.95 3.60 6.74
C ILE A 212 -10.61 4.35 6.60
N PHE A 213 -10.56 5.43 5.83
CA PHE A 213 -9.34 6.25 5.73
C PHE A 213 -9.01 6.94 7.05
N GLN A 214 -10.00 7.50 7.75
CA GLN A 214 -9.77 8.20 9.03
C GLN A 214 -9.19 7.26 10.10
N ILE A 215 -9.79 6.08 10.28
CA ILE A 215 -9.30 5.08 11.25
C ILE A 215 -7.90 4.61 10.86
N SER A 216 -7.67 4.36 9.56
CA SER A 216 -6.34 3.99 9.05
C SER A 216 -5.31 5.10 9.30
N SER A 217 -5.70 6.36 9.12
CA SER A 217 -4.83 7.53 9.34
C SER A 217 -4.38 7.66 10.78
N VAL A 218 -5.31 7.51 11.73
CA VAL A 218 -4.97 7.50 13.16
C VAL A 218 -4.05 6.32 13.49
N GLY A 219 -4.39 5.10 13.04
CA GLY A 219 -3.59 3.91 13.28
C GLY A 219 -2.15 4.02 12.77
N THR A 220 -1.99 4.48 11.54
CA THR A 220 -0.67 4.69 10.91
C THR A 220 0.13 5.80 11.59
N THR A 221 -0.52 6.90 11.99
CA THR A 221 0.15 7.98 12.73
C THR A 221 0.71 7.47 14.06
N LEU A 222 -0.09 6.73 14.84
CA LEU A 222 0.36 6.15 16.11
C LEU A 222 1.52 5.15 15.93
N ASN A 223 1.47 4.34 14.87
CA ASN A 223 2.56 3.44 14.52
C ASN A 223 3.83 4.21 14.13
N GLY A 224 3.69 5.32 13.39
CA GLY A 224 4.79 6.21 13.06
C GLY A 224 5.48 6.78 14.29
N ILE A 225 4.70 7.27 15.27
CA ILE A 225 5.25 7.79 16.53
C ILE A 225 6.07 6.70 17.23
N ASN A 226 5.49 5.50 17.33
CA ASN A 226 6.12 4.37 18.01
C ASN A 226 7.41 3.92 17.33
N MET A 227 7.38 3.73 16.02
CA MET A 227 8.53 3.24 15.27
C MET A 227 9.67 4.27 15.22
N VAL A 228 9.36 5.57 15.07
CA VAL A 228 10.38 6.63 15.17
C VAL A 228 11.01 6.64 16.57
N ALA A 229 10.20 6.63 17.63
CA ALA A 229 10.71 6.59 19.01
C ALA A 229 11.59 5.34 19.26
N THR A 230 11.19 4.19 18.73
CA THR A 230 11.93 2.93 18.83
C THR A 230 13.29 3.05 18.14
N ILE A 231 13.31 3.46 16.87
CA ILE A 231 14.55 3.55 16.09
C ILE A 231 15.48 4.60 16.68
N VAL A 232 14.98 5.75 17.14
CA VAL A 232 15.80 6.85 17.65
C VAL A 232 16.31 6.56 19.07
N GLY A 233 15.45 6.03 19.94
CA GLY A 233 15.68 5.94 21.39
C GLY A 233 16.13 4.59 21.93
N MET A 234 15.96 3.49 21.20
CA MET A 234 16.16 2.13 21.76
C MET A 234 17.24 1.29 21.07
N ARG A 235 18.12 1.89 20.27
CA ARG A 235 19.23 1.17 19.64
C ARG A 235 20.18 0.60 20.70
N ALA A 236 20.73 -0.57 20.42
CA ALA A 236 21.74 -1.19 21.27
C ALA A 236 23.00 -0.31 21.41
N PRO A 237 23.65 -0.31 22.59
CA PRO A 237 24.92 0.39 22.78
C PRO A 237 25.96 -0.05 21.75
N GLY A 238 26.65 0.91 21.12
CA GLY A 238 27.65 0.66 20.07
C GLY A 238 27.12 0.66 18.64
N LEU A 239 25.80 0.63 18.44
CA LEU A 239 25.19 0.83 17.12
C LEU A 239 25.11 2.32 16.78
N SER A 240 26.18 2.86 16.19
CA SER A 240 26.20 4.24 15.70
C SER A 240 25.33 4.41 14.44
N TRP A 241 24.87 5.62 14.18
CA TRP A 241 24.03 5.94 13.01
C TRP A 241 24.64 5.51 11.66
N GLY A 242 25.97 5.63 11.53
CA GLY A 242 26.69 5.17 10.33
C GLY A 242 26.69 3.66 10.11
N ARG A 243 26.16 2.85 11.04
CA ARG A 243 26.14 1.38 11.00
C ARG A 243 24.74 0.77 11.06
N VAL A 244 23.71 1.60 11.14
CA VAL A 244 22.31 1.13 11.19
C VAL A 244 21.96 0.42 9.86
N PRO A 245 21.32 -0.76 9.89
CA PRO A 245 20.92 -1.47 8.67
C PRO A 245 20.06 -0.60 7.74
N PHE A 246 20.15 -0.84 6.44
CA PHE A 246 19.51 0.04 5.46
C PHE A 246 17.98 -0.05 5.55
N PHE A 247 17.41 -1.23 5.80
CA PHE A 247 15.97 -1.38 6.02
C PHE A 247 15.46 -0.55 7.21
N THR A 248 16.24 -0.42 8.28
CA THR A 248 15.92 0.46 9.41
C THR A 248 15.93 1.94 9.01
N TRP A 249 16.89 2.39 8.21
CA TRP A 249 16.90 3.77 7.67
C TRP A 249 15.72 4.04 6.76
N ALA A 250 15.40 3.11 5.88
CA ALA A 250 14.23 3.18 5.01
C ALA A 250 12.95 3.29 5.85
N THR A 251 12.80 2.42 6.86
CA THR A 251 11.67 2.47 7.78
C THR A 251 11.61 3.81 8.51
N LEU A 252 12.71 4.33 9.05
CA LEU A 252 12.72 5.63 9.71
C LEU A 252 12.23 6.76 8.79
N SER A 253 12.72 6.79 7.55
CA SER A 253 12.31 7.76 6.54
C SER A 253 10.81 7.65 6.22
N THR A 254 10.32 6.43 6.02
CA THR A 254 8.89 6.13 5.82
C THR A 254 8.03 6.62 6.98
N GLN A 255 8.44 6.38 8.22
CA GLN A 255 7.63 6.79 9.37
C GLN A 255 7.61 8.31 9.58
N ILE A 256 8.67 9.02 9.18
CA ILE A 256 8.68 10.50 9.15
C ILE A 256 7.67 11.02 8.12
N ILE A 257 7.61 10.41 6.93
CA ILE A 257 6.56 10.73 5.95
C ILE A 257 5.18 10.46 6.54
N GLY A 258 4.98 9.28 7.13
CA GLY A 258 3.68 8.89 7.69
C GLY A 258 3.19 9.87 8.76
N LEU A 259 4.08 10.24 9.69
CA LEU A 259 3.80 11.20 10.76
C LEU A 259 3.38 12.58 10.27
N THR A 260 3.89 13.00 9.11
CA THR A 260 3.66 14.35 8.58
C THR A 260 2.52 14.38 7.55
N ALA A 261 2.32 13.30 6.77
CA ALA A 261 1.35 13.24 5.69
C ALA A 261 -0.05 12.80 6.13
N PHE A 262 -0.17 11.76 6.98
CA PHE A 262 -1.48 11.24 7.38
C PHE A 262 -2.38 12.24 8.13
N PRO A 263 -1.85 13.16 8.97
CA PRO A 263 -2.65 14.24 9.53
C PRO A 263 -3.32 15.12 8.46
N VAL A 264 -2.67 15.35 7.31
CA VAL A 264 -3.24 16.14 6.21
C VAL A 264 -4.45 15.41 5.62
N LEU A 265 -4.34 14.10 5.36
CA LEU A 265 -5.48 13.28 4.94
C LEU A 265 -6.62 13.34 5.96
N GLY A 266 -6.28 13.21 7.25
CA GLY A 266 -7.26 13.28 8.33
C GLY A 266 -8.06 14.59 8.31
N VAL A 267 -7.39 15.73 8.10
CA VAL A 267 -8.07 17.01 7.96
C VAL A 267 -8.88 17.09 6.67
N ALA A 268 -8.33 16.70 5.52
CA ALA A 268 -9.02 16.75 4.24
C ALA A 268 -10.35 15.97 4.27
N LEU A 269 -10.33 14.77 4.86
CA LEU A 269 -11.52 13.94 4.98
C LEU A 269 -12.47 14.37 6.10
N ALA A 270 -11.96 15.02 7.16
CA ALA A 270 -12.81 15.58 8.21
C ALA A 270 -13.63 16.77 7.67
N LEU A 271 -13.02 17.61 6.83
CA LEU A 271 -13.70 18.71 6.14
C LEU A 271 -14.77 18.17 5.18
N LEU A 272 -14.46 17.12 4.42
CA LEU A 272 -15.45 16.45 3.56
C LEU A 272 -16.60 15.82 4.39
N ALA A 273 -16.28 15.22 5.54
CA ALA A 273 -17.29 14.72 6.46
C ALA A 273 -18.17 15.87 6.98
N PHE A 274 -17.61 17.03 7.32
CA PHE A 274 -18.41 18.18 7.73
C PHE A 274 -19.34 18.67 6.62
N ASP A 275 -18.91 18.65 5.36
CA ASP A 275 -19.77 18.99 4.23
C ASP A 275 -20.94 18.01 4.13
N ARG A 276 -20.70 16.70 4.30
CA ARG A 276 -21.73 15.65 4.24
C ARG A 276 -22.66 15.59 5.45
N TYR A 277 -22.15 15.78 6.67
CA TYR A 277 -22.91 15.57 7.92
C TYR A 277 -23.45 16.86 8.53
N LEU A 278 -22.69 17.95 8.45
CA LEU A 278 -22.99 19.21 9.14
C LEU A 278 -23.47 20.31 8.19
N GLY A 279 -23.40 20.06 6.87
CA GLY A 279 -23.80 21.00 5.84
C GLY A 279 -22.84 22.19 5.74
N THR A 280 -21.55 21.97 5.99
CA THR A 280 -20.53 22.97 5.68
C THR A 280 -20.28 23.05 4.17
N HIS A 281 -19.48 24.02 3.75
CA HIS A 281 -19.24 24.34 2.35
C HIS A 281 -17.75 24.48 2.05
N PHE A 282 -16.93 23.50 2.43
CA PHE A 282 -15.49 23.51 2.15
C PHE A 282 -15.20 23.19 0.69
N TYR A 283 -15.78 22.08 0.20
CA TYR A 283 -15.55 21.51 -1.13
C TYR A 283 -16.79 21.53 -2.01
N THR A 284 -17.87 22.19 -1.58
CA THR A 284 -19.13 22.22 -2.32
C THR A 284 -19.07 23.14 -3.53
N ALA A 285 -19.77 22.79 -4.61
CA ALA A 285 -19.86 23.65 -5.80
C ALA A 285 -20.63 24.97 -5.53
N GLY A 286 -21.56 24.95 -4.59
CA GLY A 286 -22.35 26.10 -4.17
C GLY A 286 -21.82 26.79 -2.92
N MET A 287 -22.47 27.89 -2.54
CA MET A 287 -22.33 28.54 -1.22
C MET A 287 -20.89 29.01 -0.86
N GLY A 288 -20.01 29.16 -1.87
CA GLY A 288 -18.65 29.68 -1.69
C GLY A 288 -17.57 28.63 -1.46
N GLY A 289 -17.88 27.34 -1.57
CA GLY A 289 -16.89 26.26 -1.49
C GLY A 289 -15.92 26.22 -2.66
N ASN A 290 -14.80 25.50 -2.49
CA ASN A 290 -13.76 25.37 -3.51
C ASN A 290 -13.52 23.89 -3.85
N LEU A 291 -14.02 23.46 -5.02
CA LEU A 291 -13.87 22.08 -5.51
C LEU A 291 -12.40 21.64 -5.62
N MET A 292 -11.50 22.56 -5.97
CA MET A 292 -10.08 22.24 -6.20
C MET A 292 -9.29 22.08 -4.90
N LEU A 293 -9.78 22.65 -3.80
CA LEU A 293 -9.10 22.59 -2.49
C LEU A 293 -8.96 21.15 -2.01
N TYR A 294 -9.97 20.32 -2.23
CA TYR A 294 -9.91 18.91 -1.88
C TYR A 294 -8.79 18.19 -2.65
N THR A 295 -8.74 18.37 -3.96
CA THR A 295 -7.72 17.72 -4.81
C THR A 295 -6.32 18.10 -4.37
N ASP A 296 -6.09 19.37 -4.04
CA ASP A 296 -4.81 19.83 -3.51
C ASP A 296 -4.47 19.15 -2.17
N LEU A 297 -5.34 19.25 -1.16
CA LEU A 297 -5.12 18.65 0.16
C LEU A 297 -4.95 17.13 0.12
N PHE A 298 -5.75 16.44 -0.69
CA PHE A 298 -5.65 15.00 -0.86
C PHE A 298 -4.30 14.62 -1.43
N TRP A 299 -3.81 15.32 -2.46
CA TRP A 299 -2.54 14.99 -3.09
C TRP A 299 -1.31 15.44 -2.27
N ILE A 300 -1.43 16.48 -1.44
CA ILE A 300 -0.42 16.82 -0.43
C ILE A 300 -0.12 15.60 0.45
N TRP A 301 -1.14 14.78 0.78
CA TRP A 301 -0.91 13.46 1.39
C TRP A 301 -0.54 12.38 0.36
N GLY A 302 -1.28 12.31 -0.74
CA GLY A 302 -1.29 11.17 -1.65
C GLY A 302 0.03 10.93 -2.35
N HIS A 303 0.79 11.97 -2.70
CA HIS A 303 2.12 11.75 -3.28
C HIS A 303 3.18 11.33 -2.24
N PRO A 304 3.27 11.94 -1.05
CA PRO A 304 4.08 11.37 0.03
C PRO A 304 3.72 9.91 0.35
N GLU A 305 2.43 9.54 0.34
CA GLU A 305 1.99 8.15 0.58
C GLU A 305 2.60 7.16 -0.43
N VAL A 306 2.73 7.49 -1.72
CA VAL A 306 3.34 6.53 -2.65
C VAL A 306 4.82 6.24 -2.31
N TYR A 307 5.54 7.19 -1.71
CA TYR A 307 6.88 6.93 -1.17
C TYR A 307 6.87 6.24 0.19
N PHE A 308 5.84 6.48 1.02
CA PHE A 308 5.59 5.70 2.23
C PHE A 308 5.54 4.21 1.91
N LEU A 309 4.93 3.82 0.78
CA LEU A 309 4.89 2.43 0.31
C LEU A 309 6.20 1.95 -0.33
N ALA A 310 6.87 2.79 -1.12
CA ALA A 310 8.03 2.38 -1.92
C ALA A 310 9.34 2.30 -1.13
N ILE A 311 9.62 3.28 -0.27
CA ILE A 311 10.85 3.33 0.51
C ILE A 311 11.11 2.06 1.34
N PRO A 312 10.15 1.50 2.10
CA PRO A 312 10.42 0.30 2.89
C PRO A 312 10.67 -0.91 1.98
N SER A 313 9.97 -1.03 0.84
CA SER A 313 10.27 -2.06 -0.17
C SER A 313 11.69 -1.95 -0.71
N TRP A 314 12.15 -0.73 -1.01
CA TRP A 314 13.55 -0.48 -1.35
C TRP A 314 14.51 -0.81 -0.20
N GLY A 315 14.07 -0.63 1.04
CA GLY A 315 14.78 -1.07 2.22
C GLY A 315 14.99 -2.58 2.24
N ILE A 316 13.93 -3.35 1.95
CA ILE A 316 13.97 -4.81 1.91
C ILE A 316 14.97 -5.30 0.87
N ILE A 317 14.85 -4.83 -0.38
CA ILE A 317 15.75 -5.29 -1.45
C ILE A 317 17.21 -4.88 -1.20
N SER A 318 17.46 -3.78 -0.47
CA SER A 318 18.80 -3.38 -0.04
C SER A 318 19.40 -4.29 1.04
N GLU A 319 18.62 -5.16 1.69
CA GLU A 319 19.14 -6.21 2.57
C GLU A 319 19.28 -7.53 1.81
N VAL A 320 18.34 -7.83 0.91
CA VAL A 320 18.35 -9.05 0.08
C VAL A 320 19.53 -9.06 -0.88
N ILE A 321 19.70 -7.99 -1.67
CA ILE A 321 20.72 -7.91 -2.72
C ILE A 321 22.14 -8.14 -2.19
N PRO A 322 22.63 -7.43 -1.15
CA PRO A 322 23.98 -7.67 -0.65
C PRO A 322 24.15 -9.08 -0.06
N THR A 323 23.15 -9.62 0.64
CA THR A 323 23.21 -10.98 1.19
C THR A 323 23.36 -12.04 0.10
N PHE A 324 22.55 -11.97 -0.96
CA PHE A 324 22.63 -12.93 -2.07
C PHE A 324 23.68 -12.60 -3.12
N SER A 325 24.38 -11.46 -3.00
CA SER A 325 25.57 -11.11 -3.78
C SER A 325 26.87 -11.41 -3.06
N GLU A 326 26.82 -11.83 -1.78
CA GLU A 326 27.96 -12.04 -0.89
C GLU A 326 28.91 -10.83 -0.84
N LYS A 327 28.33 -9.61 -0.90
CA LYS A 327 29.08 -8.35 -0.99
C LYS A 327 28.35 -7.26 -0.20
N PRO A 328 29.06 -6.39 0.53
CA PRO A 328 28.43 -5.26 1.22
C PRO A 328 27.74 -4.32 0.22
N LEU A 329 26.68 -3.66 0.70
CA LEU A 329 25.93 -2.68 -0.07
C LEU A 329 26.84 -1.53 -0.54
N PHE A 330 26.95 -1.37 -1.85
CA PHE A 330 27.76 -0.31 -2.45
C PHE A 330 27.13 1.07 -2.18
N GLY A 331 27.95 2.05 -1.79
CA GLY A 331 27.49 3.42 -1.61
C GLY A 331 26.47 3.60 -0.47
N TYR A 332 26.60 2.85 0.63
CA TYR A 332 25.69 2.90 1.78
C TYR A 332 25.26 4.33 2.18
N THR A 333 26.22 5.23 2.44
CA THR A 333 25.91 6.62 2.83
C THR A 333 25.12 7.36 1.74
N ALA A 334 25.50 7.20 0.48
CA ALA A 334 24.79 7.81 -0.64
C ALA A 334 23.34 7.27 -0.75
N MET A 335 23.12 5.98 -0.47
CA MET A 335 21.76 5.42 -0.45
C MET A 335 20.92 5.96 0.71
N VAL A 336 21.50 6.13 1.90
CA VAL A 336 20.81 6.72 3.05
C VAL A 336 20.43 8.17 2.74
N CYS A 337 21.37 8.98 2.26
CA CYS A 337 21.11 10.36 1.85
C CYS A 337 20.06 10.44 0.74
N ALA A 338 20.12 9.57 -0.28
CA ALA A 338 19.12 9.52 -1.34
C ALA A 338 17.72 9.21 -0.81
N THR A 339 17.62 8.34 0.21
CA THR A 339 16.34 7.97 0.83
C THR A 339 15.70 9.13 1.57
N PHE A 340 16.48 9.90 2.33
CA PHE A 340 15.97 11.11 3.00
C PHE A 340 15.73 12.27 2.02
N MET A 341 16.50 12.37 0.94
CA MET A 341 16.24 13.32 -0.14
C MET A 341 14.89 13.06 -0.79
N ILE A 342 14.54 11.80 -1.07
CA ILE A 342 13.22 11.42 -1.59
C ILE A 342 12.12 11.79 -0.59
N ALA A 343 12.29 11.47 0.69
CA ALA A 343 11.32 11.84 1.71
C ALA A 343 11.11 13.36 1.81
N GLY A 344 12.18 14.17 1.72
CA GLY A 344 12.07 15.62 1.69
C GLY A 344 11.39 16.15 0.42
N ILE A 345 11.82 15.69 -0.76
CA ILE A 345 11.26 16.15 -2.05
C ILE A 345 9.80 15.69 -2.22
N SER A 346 9.37 14.61 -1.58
CA SER A 346 7.97 14.14 -1.63
C SER A 346 6.94 15.22 -1.26
N TRP A 347 7.35 16.18 -0.41
CA TRP A 347 6.59 17.35 0.00
C TRP A 347 6.64 18.53 -0.96
N SER A 348 7.13 18.38 -2.19
CA SER A 348 7.26 19.48 -3.17
C SER A 348 6.89 19.07 -4.59
N VAL A 349 6.16 17.96 -4.74
CA VAL A 349 5.87 17.36 -6.05
C VAL A 349 4.40 17.02 -6.28
N TRP A 350 3.53 17.14 -5.28
CA TRP A 350 2.16 16.60 -5.32
C TRP A 350 1.27 17.14 -6.47
N LEU A 351 1.49 18.39 -6.91
CA LEU A 351 0.67 19.03 -7.94
C LEU A 351 0.75 18.32 -9.30
N HIS A 352 1.77 17.50 -9.57
CA HIS A 352 1.83 16.77 -10.84
C HIS A 352 0.64 15.83 -11.10
N HIS A 353 -0.14 15.51 -10.07
CA HIS A 353 -1.34 14.70 -10.18
C HIS A 353 -2.52 15.46 -10.76
N PHE A 354 -2.42 16.78 -10.91
CA PHE A 354 -3.49 17.62 -11.42
C PHE A 354 -2.96 18.79 -12.27
N PHE A 355 -1.90 18.57 -13.05
CA PHE A 355 -1.42 19.54 -14.04
C PHE A 355 -2.53 20.04 -14.98
N THR A 356 -3.52 19.20 -15.25
CA THR A 356 -4.69 19.44 -16.10
C THR A 356 -5.75 20.36 -15.48
N MET A 357 -5.61 20.74 -14.21
CA MET A 357 -6.59 21.59 -13.51
C MET A 357 -6.34 23.10 -13.66
N GLY A 358 -5.55 23.51 -14.66
CA GLY A 358 -5.48 24.92 -15.09
C GLY A 358 -4.58 25.82 -14.24
N ALA A 359 -3.67 25.27 -13.43
CA ALA A 359 -2.66 26.06 -12.75
C ALA A 359 -1.76 26.82 -13.76
N GLY A 360 -1.24 27.97 -13.34
CA GLY A 360 -0.42 28.83 -14.20
C GLY A 360 0.87 28.13 -14.69
N PRO A 361 1.43 28.50 -15.85
CA PRO A 361 2.59 27.83 -16.43
C PRO A 361 3.82 27.78 -15.52
N GLY A 362 4.06 28.83 -14.72
CA GLY A 362 5.17 28.88 -13.77
C GLY A 362 5.04 27.85 -12.64
N VAL A 363 3.81 27.62 -12.15
CA VAL A 363 3.53 26.60 -11.12
C VAL A 363 3.73 25.21 -11.70
N ASN A 364 3.16 24.93 -12.88
CA ASN A 364 3.34 23.63 -13.55
C ASN A 364 4.81 23.36 -13.87
N LEU A 365 5.58 24.38 -14.28
CA LEU A 365 7.01 24.25 -14.52
C LEU A 365 7.79 23.91 -13.23
N PHE A 366 7.49 24.59 -12.12
CA PHE A 366 8.12 24.30 -10.82
C PHE A 366 7.90 22.84 -10.42
N PHE A 367 6.65 22.38 -10.41
CA PHE A 367 6.31 21.02 -9.99
C PHE A 367 6.80 19.97 -10.99
N SER A 368 6.87 20.29 -12.29
CA SER A 368 7.49 19.43 -13.30
C SER A 368 8.97 19.20 -12.99
N VAL A 369 9.74 20.28 -12.79
CA VAL A 369 11.17 20.20 -12.49
C VAL A 369 11.40 19.48 -11.16
N ALA A 370 10.66 19.83 -10.11
CA ALA A 370 10.75 19.18 -8.81
C ALA A 370 10.48 17.66 -8.90
N THR A 371 9.48 17.25 -9.68
CA THR A 371 9.16 15.83 -9.88
C THR A 371 10.29 15.10 -10.62
N MET A 372 10.85 15.71 -11.67
CA MET A 372 11.97 15.13 -12.40
C MET A 372 13.24 14.98 -11.54
N LEU A 373 13.46 15.89 -10.58
CA LEU A 373 14.60 15.80 -9.66
C LEU A 373 14.55 14.56 -8.76
N VAL A 374 13.38 13.97 -8.51
CA VAL A 374 13.28 12.69 -7.77
C VAL A 374 13.92 11.52 -8.52
N GLY A 375 14.03 11.62 -9.85
CA GLY A 375 14.72 10.64 -10.68
C GLY A 375 16.20 10.48 -10.30
N ILE A 376 16.85 11.53 -9.80
CA ILE A 376 18.28 11.52 -9.43
C ILE A 376 18.56 10.60 -8.22
N PRO A 377 17.97 10.83 -7.02
CA PRO A 377 18.21 9.95 -5.88
C PRO A 377 17.71 8.53 -6.13
N THR A 378 16.63 8.35 -6.91
CA THR A 378 16.16 7.02 -7.31
C THR A 378 17.20 6.31 -8.20
N GLY A 379 17.78 7.01 -9.17
CA GLY A 379 18.85 6.51 -10.03
C GLY A 379 20.08 6.09 -9.23
N VAL A 380 20.51 6.90 -8.25
CA VAL A 380 21.62 6.54 -7.33
C VAL A 380 21.38 5.19 -6.67
N LYS A 381 20.16 4.90 -6.21
CA LYS A 381 19.82 3.60 -5.60
C LYS A 381 19.94 2.46 -6.61
N VAL A 382 19.42 2.63 -7.82
CA VAL A 382 19.52 1.63 -8.90
C VAL A 382 20.97 1.31 -9.23
N PHE A 383 21.81 2.33 -9.45
CA PHE A 383 23.23 2.12 -9.72
C PHE A 383 23.95 1.45 -8.54
N ASN A 384 23.64 1.82 -7.31
CA ASN A 384 24.24 1.20 -6.13
C ASN A 384 23.85 -0.27 -5.97
N TRP A 385 22.59 -0.65 -6.24
CA TRP A 385 22.19 -2.06 -6.27
C TRP A 385 22.91 -2.84 -7.38
N MET A 386 23.00 -2.27 -8.59
CA MET A 386 23.74 -2.89 -9.69
C MET A 386 25.23 -3.08 -9.35
N LEU A 387 25.87 -2.07 -8.76
CA LEU A 387 27.28 -2.14 -8.35
C LEU A 387 27.49 -3.07 -7.14
N THR A 388 26.47 -3.29 -6.32
CA THR A 388 26.48 -4.31 -5.27
C THR A 388 26.46 -5.72 -5.86
N MET A 389 25.67 -5.95 -6.91
CA MET A 389 25.67 -7.23 -7.63
C MET A 389 26.94 -7.43 -8.48
N TYR A 390 27.50 -6.35 -9.02
CA TYR A 390 28.71 -6.39 -9.86
C TYR A 390 29.92 -6.94 -9.09
N LYS A 391 30.57 -7.95 -9.69
CA LYS A 391 31.67 -8.71 -9.07
C LYS A 391 31.30 -9.39 -7.74
N GLY A 392 30.01 -9.54 -7.43
CA GLY A 392 29.52 -10.39 -6.35
C GLY A 392 29.38 -11.85 -6.79
N ARG A 393 29.04 -12.73 -5.84
CA ARG A 393 28.69 -14.13 -6.11
C ARG A 393 27.18 -14.28 -5.98
N LEU A 394 26.48 -14.16 -7.11
CA LEU A 394 25.02 -14.15 -7.12
C LEU A 394 24.44 -15.54 -6.87
N ARG A 395 23.64 -15.65 -5.81
CA ARG A 395 22.79 -16.80 -5.51
C ARG A 395 21.36 -16.48 -5.90
N PHE A 396 20.88 -17.12 -6.98
CA PHE A 396 19.54 -16.90 -7.53
C PHE A 396 18.46 -17.69 -6.79
N GLU A 397 18.36 -17.48 -5.47
CA GLU A 397 17.23 -17.94 -4.67
C GLU A 397 16.00 -17.05 -4.93
N ALA A 398 14.81 -17.53 -4.54
CA ALA A 398 13.54 -16.84 -4.81
C ALA A 398 13.55 -15.37 -4.35
N ALA A 399 14.09 -15.07 -3.16
CA ALA A 399 14.19 -13.70 -2.66
C ALA A 399 15.02 -12.79 -3.60
N MET A 400 16.13 -13.29 -4.15
CA MET A 400 16.97 -12.54 -5.07
C MET A 400 16.28 -12.31 -6.42
N LEU A 401 15.54 -13.30 -6.93
CA LEU A 401 14.76 -13.16 -8.16
C LEU A 401 13.67 -12.09 -8.02
N TRP A 402 12.95 -12.08 -6.90
CA TRP A 402 11.99 -11.03 -6.58
C TRP A 402 12.65 -9.64 -6.50
N ALA A 403 13.82 -9.54 -5.86
CA ALA A 403 14.55 -8.28 -5.76
C ALA A 403 15.02 -7.74 -7.13
N VAL A 404 15.54 -8.61 -8.01
CA VAL A 404 15.93 -8.21 -9.38
C VAL A 404 14.71 -7.82 -10.21
N GLY A 405 13.60 -8.56 -10.09
CA GLY A 405 12.33 -8.20 -10.74
C GLY A 405 11.77 -6.85 -10.26
N SER A 406 11.93 -6.54 -8.97
CA SER A 406 11.59 -5.24 -8.40
C SER A 406 12.41 -4.12 -9.04
N ILE A 407 13.73 -4.30 -9.24
CA ILE A 407 14.57 -3.32 -9.97
C ILE A 407 14.11 -3.13 -11.41
N PHE A 408 13.77 -4.21 -12.11
CA PHE A 408 13.26 -4.11 -13.49
C PHE A 408 11.97 -3.30 -13.56
N LEU A 409 10.99 -3.60 -12.70
CA LEU A 409 9.74 -2.86 -12.63
C LEU A 409 9.95 -1.40 -12.20
N LEU A 410 10.92 -1.12 -11.32
CA LEU A 410 11.32 0.23 -10.95
C LEU A 410 11.81 1.02 -12.16
N LEU A 411 12.60 0.40 -13.04
CA LEU A 411 13.11 1.07 -14.25
C LEU A 411 11.98 1.39 -15.23
N VAL A 412 11.09 0.43 -15.51
CA VAL A 412 9.95 0.63 -16.42
C VAL A 412 8.97 1.67 -15.87
N GLY A 413 8.60 1.53 -14.59
CA GLY A 413 7.75 2.50 -13.88
C GLY A 413 8.41 3.87 -13.80
N GLY A 414 9.70 3.93 -13.49
CA GLY A 414 10.46 5.18 -13.41
C GLY A 414 10.52 5.92 -14.75
N LEU A 415 10.81 5.24 -15.85
CA LEU A 415 10.86 5.84 -17.18
C LEU A 415 9.50 6.42 -17.60
N THR A 416 8.41 5.67 -17.40
CA THR A 416 7.05 6.15 -17.68
C THR A 416 6.62 7.28 -16.74
N GLY A 417 7.10 7.28 -15.50
CA GLY A 417 6.86 8.35 -14.53
C GLY A 417 7.56 9.66 -14.91
N MET A 418 8.79 9.57 -15.43
CA MET A 418 9.50 10.74 -15.96
C MET A 418 8.75 11.36 -17.14
N MET A 419 8.06 10.55 -17.96
CA MET A 419 7.19 11.07 -19.02
C MET A 419 5.99 11.83 -18.44
N LEU A 420 5.34 11.28 -17.40
CA LEU A 420 4.20 11.92 -16.73
C LEU A 420 4.58 13.20 -15.95
N ALA A 421 5.85 13.34 -15.56
CA ALA A 421 6.36 14.55 -14.92
C ALA A 421 6.45 15.76 -15.89
N ILE A 422 6.29 15.54 -17.19
CA ILE A 422 6.30 16.59 -18.23
C ILE A 422 4.85 17.03 -18.50
N PRO A 423 4.44 18.27 -18.16
CA PRO A 423 3.04 18.71 -18.30
C PRO A 423 2.51 18.56 -19.73
N ALA A 424 3.33 18.86 -20.75
CA ALA A 424 2.95 18.74 -22.15
C ALA A 424 2.59 17.29 -22.54
N VAL A 425 3.28 16.30 -21.98
CA VAL A 425 2.93 14.88 -22.17
C VAL A 425 1.71 14.55 -21.32
N ASN A 426 1.73 14.93 -20.04
CA ASN A 426 0.66 14.64 -19.10
C ASN A 426 -0.71 15.11 -19.63
N TYR A 427 -0.82 16.30 -20.22
CA TYR A 427 -2.07 16.80 -20.82
C TYR A 427 -2.71 15.85 -21.85
N THR A 428 -1.91 15.06 -22.55
CA THR A 428 -2.40 14.11 -23.57
C THR A 428 -2.75 12.74 -23.00
N VAL A 429 -2.09 12.32 -21.92
CA VAL A 429 -2.24 10.97 -21.34
C VAL A 429 -2.89 10.96 -19.95
N HIS A 430 -3.22 12.12 -19.40
CA HIS A 430 -3.85 12.26 -18.08
C HIS A 430 -5.12 11.42 -17.99
N ASN A 431 -5.26 10.66 -16.90
CA ASN A 431 -6.35 9.70 -16.66
C ASN A 431 -6.58 8.63 -17.75
N SER A 432 -5.69 8.51 -18.73
CA SER A 432 -5.71 7.38 -19.67
C SER A 432 -5.15 6.11 -19.02
N VAL A 433 -5.30 4.98 -19.71
CA VAL A 433 -4.69 3.70 -19.30
C VAL A 433 -3.16 3.77 -19.17
N PHE A 434 -2.50 4.78 -19.72
CA PHE A 434 -1.06 4.99 -19.56
C PHE A 434 -0.68 5.32 -18.10
N VAL A 435 -1.48 6.17 -17.42
CA VAL A 435 -1.27 6.50 -16.00
C VAL A 435 -1.47 5.27 -15.13
N VAL A 436 -2.52 4.49 -15.43
CA VAL A 436 -2.80 3.22 -14.76
C VAL A 436 -1.62 2.26 -14.93
N ALA A 437 -1.12 2.06 -16.16
CA ALA A 437 0.00 1.18 -16.44
C ALA A 437 1.30 1.61 -15.73
N HIS A 438 1.62 2.91 -15.77
CA HIS A 438 2.76 3.48 -15.05
C HIS A 438 2.70 3.15 -13.55
N PHE A 439 1.58 3.50 -12.90
CA PHE A 439 1.45 3.32 -11.47
C PHE A 439 1.39 1.85 -11.06
N HIS A 440 0.82 0.97 -11.89
CA HIS A 440 0.84 -0.47 -11.64
C HIS A 440 2.25 -1.06 -11.75
N CYS A 441 3.11 -0.57 -12.66
CA CYS A 441 4.53 -0.96 -12.66
C CYS A 441 5.22 -0.57 -11.34
N PHE A 442 4.91 0.63 -10.84
CA PHE A 442 5.44 1.11 -9.56
C PHE A 442 4.93 0.29 -8.37
N LEU A 443 3.63 0.00 -8.27
CA LEU A 443 3.11 -0.84 -7.18
C LEU A 443 3.56 -2.30 -7.28
N LEU A 444 3.69 -2.85 -8.49
CA LEU A 444 4.24 -4.19 -8.67
C LEU A 444 5.70 -4.26 -8.20
N MET A 445 6.49 -3.19 -8.40
CA MET A 445 7.83 -3.09 -7.80
C MET A 445 7.78 -3.19 -6.27
N VAL A 446 6.80 -2.54 -5.62
CA VAL A 446 6.59 -2.64 -4.17
C VAL A 446 6.20 -4.07 -3.77
N ALA A 447 5.24 -4.67 -4.48
CA ALA A 447 4.80 -6.05 -4.23
C ALA A 447 5.93 -7.07 -4.39
N PHE A 448 6.79 -6.92 -5.40
CA PHE A 448 7.96 -7.77 -5.60
C PHE A 448 8.95 -7.64 -4.43
N GLY A 449 9.20 -6.42 -3.93
CA GLY A 449 10.02 -6.23 -2.74
C GLY A 449 9.40 -6.84 -1.47
N ILE A 450 8.07 -6.77 -1.33
CA ILE A 450 7.34 -7.46 -0.26
C ILE A 450 7.56 -8.98 -0.34
N PHE A 451 7.38 -9.59 -1.51
CA PHE A 451 7.58 -11.03 -1.68
C PHE A 451 9.05 -11.43 -1.47
N ALA A 452 10.01 -10.58 -1.87
CA ALA A 452 11.42 -10.78 -1.53
C ALA A 452 11.63 -10.81 0.00
N GLY A 453 11.01 -9.88 0.73
CA GLY A 453 11.08 -9.78 2.19
C GLY A 453 10.42 -10.96 2.90
N ILE A 454 9.24 -11.36 2.46
CA ILE A 454 8.54 -12.55 2.98
C ILE A 454 9.43 -13.77 2.81
N GLN A 455 9.96 -14.02 1.61
CA GLN A 455 10.86 -15.16 1.36
C GLN A 455 12.13 -15.09 2.19
N TYR A 456 12.76 -13.92 2.28
CA TYR A 456 14.03 -13.72 2.98
C TYR A 456 13.90 -13.90 4.50
N TRP A 457 12.84 -13.37 5.10
CA TRP A 457 12.64 -13.41 6.55
C TRP A 457 11.68 -14.49 7.03
N PHE A 458 11.10 -15.31 6.15
CA PHE A 458 10.24 -16.43 6.55
C PHE A 458 10.86 -17.33 7.63
N PRO A 459 12.14 -17.73 7.52
CA PRO A 459 12.79 -18.57 8.54
C PRO A 459 12.97 -17.86 9.88
N LYS A 460 13.05 -16.53 9.87
CA LYS A 460 13.15 -15.73 11.09
C LYS A 460 11.83 -15.71 11.87
N VAL A 461 10.70 -15.80 11.16
CA VAL A 461 9.36 -15.76 11.74
C VAL A 461 8.92 -17.17 12.18
N PHE A 462 9.10 -18.17 11.33
CA PHE A 462 8.53 -19.50 11.53
C PHE A 462 9.55 -20.62 11.83
N GLY A 463 10.85 -20.35 11.69
CA GLY A 463 11.91 -21.33 11.96
C GLY A 463 12.22 -22.31 10.82
N PHE A 464 11.53 -22.21 9.68
CA PHE A 464 11.79 -23.02 8.48
C PHE A 464 11.76 -22.18 7.21
N LYS A 465 12.31 -22.70 6.11
CA LYS A 465 12.30 -22.04 4.79
C LYS A 465 11.08 -22.47 3.99
N LEU A 466 10.54 -21.55 3.18
CA LEU A 466 9.57 -21.91 2.15
C LEU A 466 10.22 -22.80 1.09
N ASP A 467 9.41 -23.60 0.42
CA ASP A 467 9.87 -24.46 -0.67
C ASP A 467 10.35 -23.63 -1.86
N GLU A 468 11.46 -24.01 -2.47
CA GLU A 468 12.05 -23.29 -3.59
C GLU A 468 11.60 -23.93 -4.92
N PRO A 469 10.75 -23.25 -5.73
CA PRO A 469 10.11 -23.90 -6.87
C PRO A 469 11.08 -24.31 -8.00
N VAL A 470 12.27 -23.69 -8.09
CA VAL A 470 13.26 -24.00 -9.11
C VAL A 470 14.67 -23.66 -8.60
N PRO A 471 15.59 -24.64 -8.42
CA PRO A 471 17.00 -24.32 -8.32
C PRO A 471 17.46 -23.93 -9.73
N ILE A 472 17.50 -22.63 -10.05
CA ILE A 472 18.23 -22.15 -11.23
C ILE A 472 19.71 -22.35 -10.94
N ARG A 473 20.19 -23.59 -11.10
CA ARG A 473 21.61 -23.88 -11.25
C ARG A 473 22.01 -23.30 -12.59
N LEU A 474 22.30 -22.00 -12.62
CA LEU A 474 23.21 -21.47 -13.61
C LEU A 474 24.49 -22.27 -13.42
N THR A 475 24.74 -23.20 -14.35
CA THR A 475 25.93 -24.02 -14.39
C THR A 475 27.12 -23.11 -14.14
N GLN A 476 27.74 -23.25 -12.98
CA GLN A 476 29.05 -22.68 -12.75
C GLN A 476 29.92 -23.28 -13.84
N THR A 477 30.29 -22.46 -14.83
CA THR A 477 31.34 -22.81 -15.78
C THR A 477 32.55 -23.20 -14.94
N PRO A 478 33.10 -24.41 -15.09
CA PRO A 478 34.27 -24.81 -14.32
C PRO A 478 35.37 -23.81 -14.62
N THR A 479 35.79 -23.06 -13.60
CA THR A 479 37.05 -22.33 -13.65
C THR A 479 38.13 -23.35 -14.00
N ARG A 480 38.68 -23.25 -15.23
CA ARG A 480 39.88 -23.99 -15.65
C ARG A 480 41.00 -23.66 -14.66
N ALA A 481 41.22 -24.56 -13.71
CA ALA A 481 42.39 -24.57 -12.85
C ALA A 481 43.06 -25.93 -13.01
N SER A 482 44.03 -26.00 -13.91
CA SER A 482 45.19 -26.89 -13.80
C SER A 482 46.18 -26.56 -14.91
N GLY A 483 47.17 -25.72 -14.60
CA GLY A 483 48.42 -25.74 -15.34
C GLY A 483 49.13 -27.07 -15.08
N PRO A 484 49.80 -27.69 -16.07
CA PRO A 484 50.58 -28.89 -15.81
C PRO A 484 51.85 -28.51 -15.07
N ARG A 485 52.01 -29.04 -13.85
CA ARG A 485 53.33 -29.26 -13.26
C ARG A 485 53.89 -30.55 -13.86
N HIS A 486 54.97 -30.44 -14.63
CA HIS A 486 56.00 -31.46 -14.81
C HIS A 486 57.32 -30.66 -14.85
N GLY A 487 58.36 -30.87 -14.04
CA GLY A 487 58.71 -32.04 -13.23
C GLY A 487 59.69 -32.95 -13.99
N GLY A 488 60.95 -32.53 -14.09
CA GLY A 488 62.16 -33.36 -14.22
C GLY A 488 62.30 -34.30 -15.42
N HIS A 489 63.14 -33.92 -16.39
CA HIS A 489 64.42 -34.57 -16.69
C HIS A 489 65.27 -33.69 -17.60
#